data_AF-A0A327QUP8-F1
#
_entry.id   AF-A0A327QUP8-F1
#
_cell.length_a   1.000
_cell.length_b   1.000
_cell.length_c   1.000
_cell.angle_alpha   90.00
_cell.angle_beta   90.00
_cell.angle_gamma   90.00
#
_symmetry.space_group_name_H-M   'P 1'
#
loop_
_entity.id
_entity.type
_entity.pdbx_description
1 polymer ?
#
loop_
_entity_poly.entity_id
_entity_poly.type
_entity_poly.pdbx_seq_one_letter_code
_entity_poly.pdbx_strand_id
1 'polypeptide(L)' 'MKIYVGNLHYRASRSALYALFVPFGYVQLIEIRMLQDGSAEGVAFVYMKGRHDGTNAIHQLDGMNFMNRFLQIFEIEE' A
#
# COMPACT_ATOMS: atom_id res chain seq x y z
N MET A 1 -12.03 3.94 -0.82
CA MET A 1 -11.29 3.91 0.46
C MET A 1 -9.82 4.12 0.16
N LYS A 2 -9.15 5.01 0.91
CA LYS A 2 -7.75 5.34 0.70
C LYS A 2 -6.91 4.71 1.81
N ILE A 3 -5.89 3.98 1.42
CA ILE A 3 -5.03 3.21 2.32
C ILE A 3 -3.62 3.75 2.18
N TYR A 4 -3.04 4.13 3.30
CA TYR A 4 -1.63 4.47 3.39
C TYR A 4 -0.80 3.19 3.53
N VAL A 5 0.33 3.12 2.83
CA VAL A 5 1.30 2.03 2.90
C VAL A 5 2.68 2.63 3.10
N GLY A 6 3.21 2.54 4.31
CA GLY A 6 4.51 3.06 4.72
C GLY A 6 5.54 1.96 4.97
N ASN A 7 6.77 2.40 5.23
CA ASN A 7 7.94 1.54 5.43
C ASN A 7 8.21 0.58 4.25
N LEU A 8 7.81 0.98 3.04
CA LEU A 8 8.07 0.19 1.84
C LEU A 8 9.57 0.17 1.54
N HIS A 9 10.02 -0.94 0.98
CA HIS A 9 11.38 -1.05 0.45
C HIS A 9 11.51 -0.19 -0.81
N TYR A 10 12.69 0.39 -1.06
CA TYR A 10 12.93 1.27 -2.23
C TYR A 10 12.72 0.59 -3.60
N ARG A 11 12.73 -0.76 -3.63
CA ARG A 11 12.43 -1.57 -4.83
C ARG A 11 10.94 -1.91 -4.97
N ALA A 12 10.11 -1.53 -4.00
CA ALA A 12 8.67 -1.79 -4.06
C ALA A 12 8.09 -1.07 -5.28
N SER A 13 7.43 -1.85 -6.13
CA SER A 13 6.87 -1.37 -7.40
C SER A 13 5.36 -1.37 -7.33
N ARG A 14 4.72 -0.56 -8.19
CA ARG A 14 3.26 -0.48 -8.29
C ARG A 14 2.62 -1.84 -8.50
N SER A 15 3.22 -2.67 -9.36
CA SER A 15 2.74 -4.04 -9.64
C SER A 15 2.80 -4.96 -8.42
N ALA A 16 3.80 -4.78 -7.55
CA ALA A 16 3.94 -5.59 -6.34
C ALA A 16 2.87 -5.21 -5.29
N LEU A 17 2.62 -3.91 -5.13
CA LEU A 17 1.50 -3.42 -4.32
C LEU A 17 0.16 -3.89 -4.89
N TYR A 18 -0.03 -3.81 -6.21
CA TYR A 18 -1.25 -4.32 -6.83
C TYR A 18 -1.47 -5.80 -6.51
N ALA A 19 -0.45 -6.64 -6.69
CA ALA A 19 -0.53 -8.07 -6.37
C ALA A 19 -0.83 -8.35 -4.89
N LEU A 20 -0.36 -7.50 -3.96
CA LEU A 20 -0.68 -7.59 -2.53
C LEU A 20 -2.14 -7.27 -2.24
N PHE A 21 -2.72 -6.25 -2.87
CA PHE A 21 -4.06 -5.74 -2.54
C PHE A 21 -5.20 -6.39 -3.34
N VAL A 22 -4.94 -6.88 -4.56
CA VAL A 22 -5.91 -7.60 -5.41
C VAL A 22 -6.64 -8.76 -4.72
N PRO A 23 -6.01 -9.64 -3.92
CA PRO A 23 -6.73 -10.74 -3.27
C PRO A 23 -7.79 -10.27 -2.26
N PHE A 24 -7.71 -9.02 -1.79
CA PHE A 24 -8.69 -8.45 -0.86
C PHE A 24 -9.86 -7.79 -1.58
N GLY A 25 -9.63 -7.24 -2.78
CA GLY A 25 -10.67 -6.57 -3.55
C GLY A 25 -10.13 -5.78 -4.73
N TYR A 26 -11.02 -4.97 -5.32
CA TYR A 26 -10.69 -4.20 -6.52
C TYR A 26 -9.87 -2.95 -6.19
N VAL A 27 -8.61 -2.93 -6.64
CA VAL A 27 -7.71 -1.77 -6.55
C VAL A 27 -8.02 -0.80 -7.70
N GLN A 28 -8.44 0.41 -7.37
CA GLN A 28 -8.75 1.48 -8.34
C GLN A 28 -7.49 2.21 -8.80
N LEU A 29 -6.64 2.59 -7.85
CA LEU A 29 -5.45 3.40 -8.10
C LEU A 29 -4.36 3.08 -7.09
N ILE A 30 -3.11 3.21 -7.52
CA ILE A 30 -1.94 3.11 -6.64
C ILE A 30 -1.03 4.28 -6.99
N GLU A 31 -0.69 5.08 -5.98
CA GLU A 31 0.22 6.20 -6.08
C GLU A 31 1.44 5.93 -5.20
N ILE A 32 2.64 5.90 -5.77
CA ILE A 32 3.87 5.74 -5.00
C ILE A 32 4.49 7.12 -4.84
N ARG A 33 4.79 7.50 -3.59
CA ARG A 33 5.43 8.76 -3.30
C ARG A 33 6.92 8.65 -3.61
N MET A 34 7.38 9.51 -4.50
CA MET A 34 8.79 9.63 -4.87
C MET A 34 9.37 10.91 -4.28
N LEU A 35 10.63 10.84 -3.87
CA LEU A 35 11.43 11.98 -3.47
C LEU A 35 11.80 12.82 -4.69
N GLN A 36 12.29 14.03 -4.44
CA GLN A 36 12.69 14.98 -5.48
C GLN A 36 13.85 14.46 -6.37
N ASP A 37 14.63 13.53 -5.84
CA ASP A 37 15.72 12.82 -6.53
C ASP A 37 15.22 11.63 -7.39
N GLY A 38 13.91 11.34 -7.39
CA GLY A 38 13.32 10.19 -8.09
C GLY A 38 13.40 8.87 -7.34
N SER A 39 14.07 8.85 -6.19
CA SER A 39 14.09 7.71 -5.26
C SER A 39 12.73 7.53 -4.57
N ALA A 40 12.29 6.29 -4.36
CA ALA A 40 11.04 6.03 -3.64
C ALA A 40 11.16 6.47 -2.17
N GLU A 41 10.18 7.23 -1.67
CA GLU A 41 10.16 7.69 -0.27
C GLU A 41 9.90 6.52 0.72
N GLY A 42 9.49 5.36 0.19
CA GLY A 42 9.04 4.23 1.01
C GLY A 42 7.58 4.36 1.45
N VAL A 43 6.83 5.21 0.75
CA VAL A 43 5.41 5.48 1.01
C VAL A 43 4.61 5.31 -0.28
N ALA A 44 3.44 4.70 -0.17
CA ALA A 44 2.46 4.60 -1.24
C ALA A 44 1.04 4.74 -0.72
N PHE A 45 0.12 5.07 -1.62
CA PHE A 45 -1.30 5.17 -1.36
C PHE A 45 -2.04 4.23 -2.30
N VAL A 46 -2.93 3.42 -1.74
CA VAL A 46 -3.75 2.45 -2.48
C VAL A 46 -5.21 2.84 -2.32
N TYR A 47 -5.89 3.02 -3.45
CA TYR A 47 -7.31 3.34 -3.48
C TYR A 47 -8.09 2.06 -3.79
N MET A 48 -8.82 1.57 -2.80
CA MET A 48 -9.69 0.40 -2.91
C MET A 48 -11.14 0.83 -3.18
N LYS A 49 -11.84 0.07 -4.04
CA LYS A 49 -13.25 0.33 -4.35
C LYS A 49 -14.17 0.00 -3.17
N GLY A 50 -13.97 -1.15 -2.52
CA GLY A 50 -14.73 -1.58 -1.36
C GLY A 50 -14.09 -1.10 -0.06
N ARG A 51 -14.89 -0.54 0.85
CA ARG A 51 -14.43 -0.21 2.22
C ARG A 51 -14.11 -1.48 3.02
N HIS A 52 -15.00 -2.48 2.97
CA HIS A 52 -14.79 -3.75 3.67
C HIS A 52 -13.51 -4.47 3.20
N ASP A 53 -13.28 -4.48 1.88
CA ASP A 53 -12.07 -5.03 1.26
C ASP A 53 -10.80 -4.34 1.77
N GLY A 54 -10.84 -3.01 1.85
CA GLY A 54 -9.70 -2.22 2.33
C GLY A 54 -9.43 -2.41 3.82
N THR A 55 -10.46 -2.50 4.65
CA THR A 55 -10.32 -2.81 6.08
C THR A 55 -9.68 -4.19 6.28
N ASN A 56 -10.14 -5.21 5.55
CA ASN A 56 -9.52 -6.55 5.61
C ASN A 56 -8.06 -6.53 5.13
N ALA A 57 -7.74 -5.77 4.08
CA ALA A 57 -6.38 -5.60 3.61
C ALA A 57 -5.49 -4.97 4.69
N ILE A 58 -5.95 -3.91 5.35
CA ILE A 58 -5.21 -3.29 6.47
C ILE A 58 -4.94 -4.31 7.58
N HIS A 59 -5.96 -5.03 8.04
CA HIS A 59 -5.81 -5.99 9.14
C HIS A 59 -4.84 -7.13 8.84
N GLN A 60 -4.74 -7.57 7.58
CA GLN A 60 -3.84 -8.69 7.23
C GLN A 60 -2.45 -8.24 6.77
N LEU A 61 -2.33 -7.04 6.20
CA LEU A 61 -1.07 -6.56 5.62
C LEU A 61 -0.31 -5.64 6.59
N ASP A 62 -0.98 -4.98 7.53
CA ASP A 62 -0.30 -4.19 8.56
C ASP A 62 0.61 -5.07 9.42
N GLY A 63 1.85 -4.64 9.61
CA GLY A 63 2.86 -5.42 10.32
C GLY A 63 3.35 -6.67 9.57
N MET A 64 2.97 -6.88 8.30
CA MET A 64 3.50 -7.98 7.52
C MET A 64 4.96 -7.71 7.12
N ASN A 65 5.80 -8.75 7.11
CA ASN A 65 7.13 -8.64 6.55
C ASN A 65 7.07 -8.70 5.01
N PHE A 66 7.40 -7.59 4.35
CA PHE A 66 7.51 -7.47 2.91
C PHE A 66 8.87 -6.91 2.53
N MET A 67 9.64 -7.66 1.75
CA MET A 67 11.00 -7.27 1.34
C MET A 67 11.91 -6.92 2.53
N ASN A 68 11.85 -7.72 3.60
CA ASN A 68 12.62 -7.51 4.84
C ASN A 68 12.29 -6.20 5.58
N ARG A 69 11.08 -5.68 5.37
CA ARG A 69 10.52 -4.53 6.09
C ARG A 69 9.11 -4.83 6.54
N PHE A 70 8.78 -4.42 7.76
CA PHE A 70 7.43 -4.53 8.29
C PHE A 70 6.59 -3.37 7.75
N LEU A 71 5.58 -3.69 6.95
CA LEU A 71 4.72 -2.67 6.35
C LEU A 71 3.91 -1.95 7.44
N GLN A 72 3.69 -0.66 7.27
CA GLN A 72 2.75 0.10 8.08
C GLN A 72 1.56 0.46 7.20
N ILE A 73 0.40 -0.09 7.50
CA ILE A 73 -0.77 0.04 6.65
C ILE A 73 -1.95 0.49 7.49
N PHE A 74 -2.60 1.59 7.09
CA PHE A 74 -3.77 2.11 7.79
C PHE A 74 -4.68 2.86 6.83
N GLU A 75 -5.96 2.96 7.20
CA GLU A 75 -6.92 3.80 6.49
C GLU A 75 -6.55 5.25 6.71
N ILE A 76 -6.65 6.04 5.64
CA ILE A 76 -6.61 7.49 5.74
C ILE A 76 -7.92 8.05 5.21
N GLU A 77 -8.52 8.92 6.01
CA GLU A 77 -9.64 9.75 5.59
C GLU A 77 -9.07 11.05 5.00
N GLU A 78 -9.65 11.49 3.88
CA GLU A 78 -9.35 12.80 3.28
C GLU A 78 -10.13 13.91 3.97
#